data_AF-A0A2U2N972-F1
#
_entry.id   AF-A0A2U2N972-F1
#
_cell.length_a   1.000
_cell.length_b   1.000
_cell.length_c   1.000
_cell.angle_alpha   90.00
_cell.angle_beta   90.00
_cell.angle_gamma   90.00
#
_symmetry.space_group_name_H-M   'P 1'
#
loop_
_entity.id
_entity.type
_entity.pdbx_description
1 polymer ?
#
loop_
_entity_poly.entity_id
_entity_poly.type
_entity_poly.pdbx_seq_one_letter_code
_entity_poly.pdbx_strand_id
1 'polypeptide(L)'
;AAAPARRRRPPRARGRRAHRRDQPAALDHPPACARGGRRTLTVFFPDGFAPVAGARWASEGHATTLKRIAESNATAFYEGDLAEATDEFARATGGFLRGEDLAAHRSEWVEPIACDYHGYRVWEIPPNTQAIAALQALGILEGVDLPRHREDEHGLHLQIEAMKLGFADALAHIGEPGTMQVSSDSMLADAYIARRRGAIGEEASDPVAGMPGTGDTVYLAAADGEGMMVSFIQSNYQGFGSGLLVPGTGIALHNRGCGFSLERGHPNELAPGKRPYHTIMPGFLGRADGEPVGPFGVMGAFMQPQGHMQMVLNTVDYRLHPQAALDAPRWRWTGGRSVQVEQSMPAHVVKSLLARGHDISVAADDTGFGRGQIIWRNHDGVLVGGSETRADGQVAAF
;
A
#
# COMPACT_ATOMS: atom_id res chain seq x y z
N ALA A 1 2.74 -94.55 -7.66
CA ALA A 1 4.14 -94.27 -7.26
C ALA A 1 4.12 -93.28 -6.09
N ALA A 2 5.02 -93.48 -5.13
CA ALA A 2 4.87 -93.21 -3.70
C ALA A 2 4.73 -91.72 -3.24
N ALA A 3 3.97 -91.55 -2.15
CA ALA A 3 3.94 -90.41 -1.21
C ALA A 3 5.19 -90.41 -0.27
N PRO A 4 5.23 -89.71 0.90
CA PRO A 4 4.68 -88.44 1.42
C PRO A 4 5.82 -87.53 1.98
N ALA A 5 5.59 -86.41 2.68
CA ALA A 5 5.69 -86.36 4.15
C ALA A 5 5.45 -84.94 4.75
N ARG A 6 5.14 -84.98 6.05
CA ARG A 6 4.46 -83.99 6.90
C ARG A 6 5.41 -83.12 7.76
N ARG A 7 4.86 -81.94 8.14
CA ARG A 7 4.94 -81.23 9.45
C ARG A 7 6.26 -80.56 9.88
N ARG A 8 6.18 -79.29 10.29
CA ARG A 8 6.15 -78.79 11.70
C ARG A 8 6.14 -77.24 11.77
N ARG A 9 5.27 -76.66 12.62
CA ARG A 9 5.37 -75.29 13.21
C ARG A 9 6.22 -75.37 14.49
N PRO A 10 7.01 -74.34 14.90
CA PRO A 10 6.51 -73.19 15.72
C PRO A 10 7.44 -71.92 15.61
N PRO A 11 7.46 -70.90 16.52
CA PRO A 11 6.46 -70.33 17.44
C PRO A 11 6.19 -68.80 17.20
N ARG A 12 5.20 -68.27 17.93
CA ARG A 12 4.85 -66.83 18.05
C ARG A 12 5.80 -66.07 19.01
N ALA A 13 6.08 -64.81 18.71
CA ALA A 13 6.45 -63.76 19.68
C ALA A 13 5.58 -62.52 19.38
N ARG A 14 4.60 -62.14 20.21
CA ARG A 14 4.71 -61.14 21.32
C ARG A 14 5.60 -59.95 20.86
N GLY A 15 5.11 -58.78 20.49
CA GLY A 15 3.98 -58.00 20.97
C GLY A 15 4.54 -56.65 21.41
N ARG A 16 4.06 -55.52 20.87
CA ARG A 16 4.23 -54.21 21.50
C ARG A 16 3.01 -53.33 21.21
N ARG A 17 2.58 -52.71 22.30
CA ARG A 17 1.27 -52.13 22.57
C ARG A 17 1.05 -50.83 21.80
N ALA A 18 -0.19 -50.65 21.35
CA ALA A 18 -0.74 -49.35 20.98
C ALA A 18 -0.71 -48.41 22.19
N HIS A 19 -0.03 -47.29 22.07
CA HIS A 19 -0.26 -46.14 22.94
C HIS A 19 -1.39 -45.32 22.33
N ARG A 20 -2.61 -45.52 22.87
CA ARG A 20 -3.59 -44.45 22.95
C ARG A 20 -2.98 -43.32 23.78
N ARG A 21 -2.89 -42.13 23.20
CA ARG A 21 -2.86 -40.87 23.93
C ARG A 21 -3.96 -40.00 23.33
N ASP A 22 -5.02 -39.89 24.11
CA ASP A 22 -5.94 -38.75 24.27
C ASP A 22 -6.08 -37.82 23.07
N GLN A 23 -7.12 -38.07 22.26
CA GLN A 23 -7.75 -37.00 21.48
C GLN A 23 -8.44 -36.05 22.46
N PRO A 24 -8.09 -34.76 22.50
CA PRO A 24 -8.90 -33.80 23.23
C PRO A 24 -10.28 -33.73 22.57
N ALA A 25 -11.32 -33.75 23.41
CA ALA A 25 -12.71 -33.65 23.01
C ALA A 25 -12.90 -32.48 22.02
N ALA A 26 -13.67 -32.73 20.96
CA ALA A 26 -14.11 -31.70 20.04
C ALA A 26 -14.76 -30.56 20.84
N LEU A 27 -14.21 -29.35 20.70
CA LEU A 27 -14.85 -28.12 21.18
C LEU A 27 -16.12 -27.93 20.33
N ASP A 28 -17.27 -28.29 20.88
CA ASP A 28 -18.60 -28.18 20.25
C ASP A 28 -19.12 -26.73 20.10
N HIS A 29 -18.21 -25.76 19.95
CA HIS A 29 -18.55 -24.38 19.64
C HIS A 29 -17.66 -23.88 18.49
N PRO A 30 -18.26 -23.40 17.38
CA PRO A 30 -17.45 -22.75 16.34
C PRO A 30 -16.74 -21.55 16.99
N PRO A 31 -15.43 -21.37 16.75
CA PRO A 31 -14.68 -20.26 17.31
C PRO A 31 -15.41 -18.95 16.96
N ALA A 32 -15.45 -17.98 17.87
CA ALA A 32 -16.12 -16.70 17.67
C ALA A 32 -15.72 -16.00 16.36
N CYS A 33 -14.50 -16.26 15.88
CA CYS A 33 -13.99 -15.87 14.56
C CYS A 33 -14.90 -16.31 13.39
N ALA A 34 -15.52 -17.50 13.46
CA ALA A 34 -16.48 -17.99 12.46
C ALA A 34 -17.83 -17.25 12.51
N ARG A 35 -18.20 -16.61 13.63
CA ARG A 35 -19.44 -15.81 13.75
C ARG A 35 -19.26 -14.40 13.19
N GLY A 36 -18.08 -13.79 13.31
CA GLY A 36 -17.74 -12.52 12.67
C GLY A 36 -17.78 -12.62 11.14
N GLY A 37 -17.12 -13.64 10.58
CA GLY A 37 -17.06 -13.84 9.12
C GLY A 37 -18.43 -14.09 8.46
N ARG A 38 -19.36 -14.78 9.14
CA ARG A 38 -20.72 -15.02 8.60
C ARG A 38 -21.53 -13.73 8.39
N ARG A 39 -21.28 -12.67 9.17
CA ARG A 39 -22.03 -11.40 9.07
C ARG A 39 -21.45 -10.46 8.02
N THR A 40 -20.13 -10.45 7.84
CA THR A 40 -19.48 -9.81 6.70
C THR A 40 -20.05 -10.33 5.39
N LEU A 41 -20.25 -11.65 5.30
CA LEU A 41 -20.86 -12.29 4.14
C LEU A 41 -22.28 -11.77 3.90
N THR A 42 -23.14 -11.65 4.90
CA THR A 42 -24.53 -11.18 4.68
C THR A 42 -24.63 -9.72 4.21
N VAL A 43 -23.65 -8.85 4.51
CA VAL A 43 -23.69 -7.44 4.10
C VAL A 43 -23.14 -7.26 2.69
N PHE A 44 -21.99 -7.86 2.38
CA PHE A 44 -21.34 -7.69 1.06
C PHE A 44 -21.80 -8.73 0.03
N PHE A 45 -22.41 -9.83 0.48
CA PHE A 45 -22.89 -10.95 -0.32
C PHE A 45 -24.32 -11.33 0.15
N PRO A 46 -25.32 -10.42 0.01
CA PRO A 46 -26.64 -10.60 0.60
C PRO A 46 -27.36 -11.87 0.15
N ASP A 47 -27.14 -12.30 -1.09
CA ASP A 47 -27.69 -13.54 -1.65
C ASP A 47 -26.71 -14.73 -1.57
N GLY A 48 -25.65 -14.61 -0.77
CA GLY A 48 -24.56 -15.58 -0.67
C GLY A 48 -23.55 -15.53 -1.82
N PHE A 49 -23.75 -14.64 -2.78
CA PHE A 49 -22.86 -14.41 -3.93
C PHE A 49 -22.45 -12.95 -4.03
N ALA A 50 -21.33 -12.70 -4.70
CA ALA A 50 -20.87 -11.34 -4.97
C ALA A 50 -21.87 -10.64 -5.90
N PRO A 51 -22.23 -9.37 -5.67
CA PRO A 51 -23.07 -8.62 -6.59
C PRO A 51 -22.49 -8.66 -8.00
N VAL A 52 -23.32 -8.99 -8.98
CA VAL A 52 -22.96 -9.00 -10.40
C VAL A 52 -23.06 -7.59 -11.01
N ALA A 53 -22.44 -7.37 -12.17
CA ALA A 53 -22.55 -6.10 -12.88
C ALA A 53 -24.03 -5.72 -13.11
N GLY A 54 -24.39 -4.48 -12.75
CA GLY A 54 -25.77 -3.97 -12.82
C GLY A 54 -26.66 -4.32 -11.62
N ALA A 55 -26.21 -5.17 -10.69
CA ALA A 55 -26.96 -5.45 -9.47
C ALA A 55 -26.95 -4.24 -8.51
N ARG A 56 -28.09 -3.96 -7.87
CA ARG A 56 -28.17 -2.95 -6.83
C ARG A 56 -27.69 -3.52 -5.51
N TRP A 57 -26.65 -2.92 -4.94
CA TRP A 57 -26.21 -3.18 -3.56
C TRP A 57 -26.60 -2.01 -2.66
N ALA A 58 -26.97 -2.31 -1.41
CA ALA A 58 -27.29 -1.30 -0.41
C ALA A 58 -26.93 -1.80 1.00
N SER A 59 -26.64 -0.88 1.92
CA SER A 59 -26.35 -1.21 3.31
C SER A 59 -26.92 -0.16 4.27
N GLU A 60 -27.97 -0.54 4.99
CA GLU A 60 -28.61 0.30 6.01
C GLU A 60 -27.68 0.60 7.19
N GLY A 61 -26.83 -0.37 7.56
CA GLY A 61 -25.80 -0.16 8.58
C GLY A 61 -24.84 0.97 8.22
N HIS A 62 -24.28 0.95 7.00
CA HIS A 62 -23.41 2.03 6.54
C HIS A 62 -24.13 3.39 6.53
N ALA A 63 -25.37 3.44 6.03
CA ALA A 63 -26.15 4.68 5.99
C ALA A 63 -26.40 5.25 7.40
N THR A 64 -26.79 4.40 8.35
CA THR A 64 -27.06 4.79 9.73
C THR A 64 -25.78 5.28 10.42
N THR A 65 -24.68 4.56 10.25
CA THR A 65 -23.37 4.95 10.80
C THR A 65 -22.88 6.27 10.25
N LEU A 66 -22.90 6.48 8.93
CA LEU A 66 -22.45 7.74 8.32
C LEU A 66 -23.30 8.93 8.78
N LYS A 67 -24.62 8.75 8.88
CA LYS A 67 -25.51 9.76 9.45
C LYS A 67 -25.16 10.07 10.90
N ARG A 68 -24.89 9.05 11.72
CA ARG A 68 -24.51 9.21 13.12
C ARG A 68 -23.17 9.94 13.29
N ILE A 69 -22.19 9.65 12.44
CA ILE A 69 -20.91 10.36 12.39
C ILE A 69 -21.14 11.84 12.05
N ALA A 70 -21.95 12.12 11.02
CA ALA A 70 -22.25 13.49 10.60
C ALA A 70 -22.98 14.30 11.70
N GLU A 71 -23.99 13.72 12.34
CA GLU A 71 -24.77 14.38 13.40
C GLU A 71 -23.99 14.62 14.69
N SER A 72 -22.97 13.81 14.95
CA SER A 72 -22.15 13.90 16.17
C SER A 72 -20.82 14.60 15.97
N ASN A 73 -20.49 15.05 14.76
CA ASN A 73 -19.14 15.48 14.38
C ASN A 73 -18.09 14.43 14.81
N ALA A 74 -18.34 13.18 14.46
CA ALA A 74 -17.53 12.00 14.75
C ALA A 74 -17.41 11.58 16.24
N THR A 75 -17.94 12.32 17.22
CA THR A 75 -17.88 11.91 18.63
C THR A 75 -18.51 10.54 18.87
N ALA A 76 -19.59 10.18 18.17
CA ALA A 76 -20.20 8.85 18.28
C ALA A 76 -19.23 7.70 17.92
N PHE A 77 -18.33 7.93 16.96
CA PHE A 77 -17.37 6.94 16.48
C PHE A 77 -16.22 6.69 17.44
N TYR A 78 -15.74 7.74 18.12
CA TYR A 78 -14.55 7.64 18.98
C TYR A 78 -14.88 7.50 20.47
N GLU A 79 -15.99 8.08 20.93
CA GLU A 79 -16.33 8.19 22.35
C GLU A 79 -17.80 7.82 22.66
N GLY A 80 -18.57 7.38 21.67
CA GLY A 80 -20.01 7.09 21.82
C GLY A 80 -20.41 5.64 21.51
N ASP A 81 -21.67 5.48 21.10
CA ASP A 81 -22.31 4.19 20.86
C ASP A 81 -21.61 3.32 19.80
N LEU A 82 -21.05 3.92 18.76
CA LEU A 82 -20.27 3.17 17.76
C LEU A 82 -18.91 2.71 18.32
N ALA A 83 -18.30 3.48 19.23
CA ALA A 83 -17.07 3.08 19.91
C ALA A 83 -17.33 1.91 20.86
N GLU A 84 -18.41 1.98 21.64
CA GLU A 84 -18.87 0.89 22.52
C GLU A 84 -19.14 -0.38 21.73
N ALA A 85 -19.90 -0.31 20.63
CA ALA A 85 -20.19 -1.45 19.77
C ALA A 85 -18.91 -2.09 19.18
N THR A 86 -17.91 -1.26 18.87
CA THR A 86 -16.61 -1.73 18.35
C THR A 86 -15.80 -2.44 19.44
N ASP A 87 -15.74 -1.92 20.67
CA ASP A 87 -15.08 -2.57 21.82
C ASP A 87 -15.75 -3.90 22.15
N GLU A 88 -17.08 -3.91 22.30
CA GLU A 88 -17.84 -5.13 22.56
C GLU A 88 -17.56 -6.22 21.53
N PHE A 89 -17.56 -5.84 20.24
CA PHE A 89 -17.25 -6.76 19.16
C PHE A 89 -15.81 -7.26 19.24
N ALA A 90 -14.83 -6.37 19.46
CA ALA A 90 -13.44 -6.76 19.62
C ALA A 90 -13.26 -7.75 20.77
N ARG A 91 -13.87 -7.51 21.95
CA ARG A 91 -13.85 -8.45 23.09
C ARG A 91 -14.47 -9.79 22.74
N ALA A 92 -15.63 -9.79 22.10
CA ALA A 92 -16.33 -11.01 21.71
C ALA A 92 -15.53 -11.87 20.73
N THR A 93 -14.67 -11.26 19.91
CA THR A 93 -13.82 -11.96 18.93
C THR A 93 -12.37 -12.18 19.37
N GLY A 94 -11.99 -11.76 20.59
CA GLY A 94 -10.61 -11.86 21.09
C GLY A 94 -9.62 -10.84 20.50
N GLY A 95 -10.12 -9.74 19.96
CA GLY A 95 -9.32 -8.61 19.48
C GLY A 95 -8.80 -7.73 20.63
N PHE A 96 -7.82 -6.89 20.31
CA PHE A 96 -7.12 -6.05 21.28
C PHE A 96 -7.66 -4.62 21.40
N LEU A 97 -8.37 -4.12 20.39
CA LEU A 97 -8.94 -2.77 20.37
C LEU A 97 -9.96 -2.57 21.51
N ARG A 98 -9.87 -1.45 22.20
CA ARG A 98 -10.77 -1.04 23.30
C ARG A 98 -11.38 0.34 23.04
N GLY A 99 -12.47 0.65 23.74
CA GLY A 99 -13.09 1.98 23.68
C GLY A 99 -12.12 3.09 24.10
N GLU A 100 -11.23 2.82 25.06
CA GLU A 100 -10.18 3.75 25.47
C GLU A 100 -9.14 4.05 24.37
N ASP A 101 -8.84 3.09 23.49
CA ASP A 101 -7.95 3.31 22.34
C ASP A 101 -8.62 4.27 21.33
N LEU A 102 -9.92 4.10 21.10
CA LEU A 102 -10.71 4.97 20.22
C LEU A 102 -10.83 6.37 20.81
N ALA A 103 -11.15 6.49 22.10
CA ALA A 103 -11.29 7.76 22.79
C ALA A 103 -9.95 8.53 22.89
N ALA A 104 -8.82 7.82 22.94
CA ALA A 104 -7.49 8.41 22.95
C ALA A 104 -7.02 8.89 21.56
N HIS A 105 -7.64 8.43 20.47
CA HIS A 105 -7.23 8.78 19.11
C HIS A 105 -7.38 10.26 18.83
N ARG A 106 -6.36 10.88 18.21
CA ARG A 106 -6.43 12.22 17.66
C ARG A 106 -5.83 12.20 16.25
N SER A 107 -6.45 12.96 15.34
CA SER A 107 -5.82 13.30 14.05
C SER A 107 -4.78 14.38 14.27
N GLU A 108 -3.60 14.21 13.70
CA GLU A 108 -2.47 15.11 13.89
C GLU A 108 -2.26 15.97 12.64
N TRP A 109 -2.16 17.29 12.84
CA TRP A 109 -1.59 18.18 11.85
C TRP A 109 -0.07 18.01 11.89
N VAL A 110 0.51 17.63 10.75
CA VAL A 110 1.94 17.40 10.61
C VAL A 110 2.49 18.29 9.51
N GLU A 111 3.76 18.67 9.65
CA GLU A 111 4.47 19.40 8.60
C GLU A 111 4.89 18.41 7.49
N PRO A 112 4.53 18.66 6.22
CA PRO A 112 4.96 17.82 5.10
C PRO A 112 6.50 17.83 4.93
N ILE A 113 7.04 16.71 4.46
CA ILE A 113 8.43 16.64 3.98
C ILE A 113 8.46 16.88 2.47
N ALA A 114 9.60 17.33 1.96
CA ALA A 114 9.75 17.61 0.54
C ALA A 114 11.16 17.39 0.01
N CYS A 115 11.25 17.26 -1.32
CA CYS A 115 12.48 17.43 -2.07
C CYS A 115 12.25 18.41 -3.23
N ASP A 116 13.30 19.14 -3.60
CA ASP A 116 13.30 19.94 -4.82
C ASP A 116 13.65 19.04 -6.02
N TYR A 117 13.00 19.27 -7.16
CA TYR A 117 13.18 18.49 -8.38
C TYR A 117 13.00 19.38 -9.63
N HIS A 118 14.10 19.72 -10.31
CA HIS A 118 14.11 20.49 -11.56
C HIS A 118 13.20 21.75 -11.56
N GLY A 119 13.27 22.56 -10.51
CA GLY A 119 12.47 23.79 -10.35
C GLY A 119 11.06 23.58 -9.78
N TYR A 120 10.72 22.35 -9.41
CA TYR A 120 9.52 21.99 -8.65
C TYR A 120 9.92 21.56 -7.23
N ARG A 121 8.90 21.46 -6.38
CA ARG A 121 9.01 20.91 -5.04
C ARG A 121 7.93 19.86 -4.85
N VAL A 122 8.36 18.65 -4.52
CA VAL A 122 7.48 17.50 -4.33
C VAL A 122 7.25 17.32 -2.85
N TRP A 123 5.99 17.36 -2.43
CA TRP A 123 5.57 17.29 -1.04
C TRP A 123 4.91 15.96 -0.76
N GLU A 124 5.24 15.41 0.41
CA GLU A 124 4.74 14.14 0.89
C GLU A 124 4.50 14.20 2.41
N ILE A 125 3.68 13.29 2.92
CA ILE A 125 3.46 13.16 4.37
C ILE A 125 4.72 12.58 5.04
N PRO A 126 5.14 13.12 6.21
CA PRO A 126 6.29 12.59 6.95
C PRO A 126 6.10 11.11 7.39
N PRO A 127 7.15 10.50 7.98
CA PRO A 127 6.99 9.24 8.68
C PRO A 127 5.80 9.27 9.65
N ASN A 128 5.06 8.18 9.81
CA ASN A 128 5.44 6.80 9.53
C ASN A 128 5.06 6.26 8.13
N THR A 129 4.88 7.12 7.14
CA THR A 129 4.58 6.70 5.76
C THR A 129 5.82 6.27 4.97
N GLN A 130 5.60 5.54 3.88
CA GLN A 130 6.63 5.16 2.92
C GLN A 130 7.05 6.26 1.94
N ALA A 131 6.51 7.47 2.08
CA ALA A 131 6.61 8.49 1.04
C ALA A 131 8.04 8.99 0.81
N ILE A 132 8.90 8.86 1.82
CA ILE A 132 10.32 9.20 1.73
C ILE A 132 11.04 8.41 0.62
N ALA A 133 10.58 7.21 0.26
CA ALA A 133 11.18 6.42 -0.81
C ALA A 133 11.07 7.15 -2.17
N ALA A 134 9.93 7.81 -2.43
CA ALA A 134 9.74 8.61 -3.63
C ALA A 134 10.63 9.86 -3.63
N LEU A 135 10.68 10.58 -2.50
CA LEU A 135 11.51 11.78 -2.36
C LEU A 135 13.02 11.46 -2.50
N GLN A 136 13.49 10.36 -1.91
CA GLN A 136 14.87 9.93 -2.07
C GLN A 136 15.18 9.55 -3.52
N ALA A 137 14.30 8.81 -4.18
CA ALA A 137 14.50 8.43 -5.57
C ALA A 137 14.53 9.66 -6.49
N LEU A 138 13.64 10.63 -6.28
CA LEU A 138 13.65 11.92 -7.00
C LEU A 138 14.92 12.72 -6.71
N GLY A 139 15.35 12.85 -5.45
CA GLY A 139 16.60 13.51 -5.12
C GLY A 139 17.83 12.83 -5.75
N ILE A 140 17.83 11.51 -5.83
CA ILE A 140 18.88 10.76 -6.55
C ILE A 140 18.86 11.14 -8.03
N LEU A 141 17.69 11.15 -8.67
CA LEU A 141 17.52 11.44 -10.09
C LEU A 141 17.73 12.91 -10.46
N GLU A 142 17.58 13.85 -9.51
CA GLU A 142 17.77 15.29 -9.76
C GLU A 142 19.20 15.62 -10.23
N GLY A 143 20.20 14.87 -9.76
CA GLY A 143 21.58 15.01 -10.18
C GLY A 143 21.99 14.11 -11.36
N VAL A 144 21.02 13.59 -12.12
CA VAL A 144 21.23 12.64 -13.22
C VAL A 144 20.61 13.23 -14.49
N ASP A 145 21.37 13.23 -15.59
CA ASP A 145 20.85 13.65 -16.90
C ASP A 145 20.01 12.52 -17.50
N LEU A 146 18.71 12.53 -17.22
CA LEU A 146 17.79 11.55 -17.78
C LEU A 146 17.61 11.79 -19.29
N PRO A 147 17.59 10.73 -20.12
CA PRO A 147 17.30 10.83 -21.54
C PRO A 147 15.96 11.52 -21.80
N ARG A 148 15.88 12.29 -22.89
CA ARG A 148 14.66 13.04 -23.26
C ARG A 148 13.48 12.15 -23.62
N HIS A 149 13.75 10.93 -24.10
CA HIS A 149 12.72 9.96 -24.41
C HIS A 149 12.36 9.19 -23.13
N ARG A 150 11.07 9.12 -22.82
CA ARG A 150 10.58 8.49 -21.58
C ARG A 150 10.89 7.00 -21.54
N GLU A 151 10.60 6.29 -22.62
CA GLU A 151 10.84 4.85 -22.74
C GLU A 151 12.28 4.53 -23.17
N ASP A 152 13.25 5.33 -22.76
CA ASP A 152 14.67 5.04 -22.94
C ASP A 152 15.13 3.95 -21.93
N GLU A 153 15.83 2.94 -22.43
CA GLU A 153 16.27 1.82 -21.61
C GLU A 153 17.25 2.19 -20.48
N HIS A 154 18.11 3.18 -20.70
CA HIS A 154 19.05 3.65 -19.69
C HIS A 154 18.34 4.52 -18.68
N GLY A 155 17.47 5.43 -19.13
CA GLY A 155 16.62 6.23 -18.26
C GLY A 155 15.79 5.36 -17.31
N LEU A 156 15.10 4.34 -17.83
CA LEU A 156 14.31 3.42 -16.99
C LEU A 156 15.16 2.59 -16.03
N HIS A 157 16.35 2.15 -16.44
CA HIS A 157 17.28 1.50 -15.52
C HIS A 157 17.62 2.40 -14.33
N LEU A 158 18.00 3.66 -14.57
CA LEU A 158 18.35 4.63 -13.52
C LEU A 158 17.16 4.89 -12.59
N GLN A 159 15.95 5.05 -13.13
CA GLN A 159 14.73 5.23 -12.34
C GLN A 159 14.46 4.03 -11.41
N ILE A 160 14.58 2.81 -11.93
CA ILE A 160 14.38 1.58 -11.14
C ILE A 160 15.42 1.49 -10.02
N GLU A 161 16.69 1.73 -10.31
CA GLU A 161 17.77 1.64 -9.32
C GLU A 161 17.65 2.73 -8.23
N ALA A 162 17.27 3.96 -8.60
CA ALA A 162 16.99 5.03 -7.63
C ALA A 162 15.84 4.65 -6.69
N MET A 163 14.75 4.10 -7.22
CA MET A 163 13.59 3.67 -6.43
C MET A 163 13.92 2.48 -5.51
N LYS A 164 14.71 1.52 -5.99
CA LYS A 164 15.23 0.41 -5.19
C LYS A 164 16.00 0.92 -3.97
N LEU A 165 16.87 1.90 -4.15
CA LEU A 165 17.64 2.52 -3.06
C LEU A 165 16.74 3.25 -2.07
N GLY A 166 15.75 4.00 -2.56
CA GLY A 166 14.76 4.68 -1.70
C GLY A 166 13.92 3.71 -0.87
N PHE A 167 13.48 2.59 -1.46
CA PHE A 167 12.76 1.56 -0.72
C PHE A 167 13.62 0.85 0.31
N ALA A 168 14.88 0.53 -0.02
CA ALA A 168 15.79 -0.12 0.91
C ALA A 168 15.96 0.72 2.18
N ASP A 169 16.11 2.04 2.03
CA ASP A 169 16.25 2.96 3.16
C ASP A 169 14.92 3.14 3.91
N ALA A 170 13.80 3.28 3.20
CA ALA A 170 12.48 3.40 3.81
C ALA A 170 12.12 2.18 4.66
N LEU A 171 12.32 0.98 4.13
CA LEU A 171 12.01 -0.27 4.83
C LEU A 171 12.92 -0.50 6.05
N ALA A 172 14.17 -0.05 6.00
CA ALA A 172 15.11 -0.18 7.11
C ALA A 172 14.89 0.84 8.24
N HIS A 173 14.43 2.05 7.90
CA HIS A 173 14.50 3.19 8.83
C HIS A 173 13.16 3.76 9.25
N ILE A 174 12.10 3.58 8.47
CA ILE A 174 10.81 4.22 8.75
C ILE A 174 10.05 3.47 9.84
N GLY A 175 9.54 4.24 10.78
CA GLY A 175 8.62 3.82 11.83
C GLY A 175 7.85 5.02 12.35
N GLU A 176 7.22 4.88 13.51
CA GLU A 176 6.66 6.01 14.25
C GLU A 176 7.79 7.03 14.54
N PRO A 177 7.63 8.34 14.25
CA PRO A 177 8.69 9.34 14.42
C PRO A 177 9.46 9.25 15.74
N GLY A 178 8.78 9.05 16.88
CA GLY A 178 9.42 8.91 18.19
C GLY A 178 10.24 7.63 18.41
N THR A 179 10.23 6.70 17.46
CA THR A 179 10.94 5.41 17.49
C THR A 179 12.01 5.27 16.41
N MET A 180 12.10 6.25 15.50
CA MET A 180 13.10 6.25 14.44
C MET A 180 14.47 6.69 14.97
N GLN A 181 15.53 6.06 14.45
CA GLN A 181 16.92 6.41 14.78
C GLN A 181 17.55 7.41 13.80
N VAL A 182 16.93 7.57 12.64
CA VAL A 182 17.39 8.41 11.53
C VAL A 182 16.26 9.36 11.17
N SER A 183 16.52 10.67 11.06
CA SER A 183 15.50 11.65 10.70
C SER A 183 15.26 11.70 9.20
N SER A 184 14.05 12.12 8.78
CA SER A 184 13.76 12.38 7.37
C SER A 184 14.74 13.36 6.74
N ASP A 185 15.11 14.43 7.44
CA ASP A 185 16.09 15.41 6.96
C ASP A 185 17.45 14.76 6.65
N SER A 186 17.91 13.85 7.50
CA SER A 186 19.19 13.16 7.28
C SER A 186 19.14 12.18 6.10
N MET A 187 17.98 11.57 5.85
CA MET A 187 17.72 10.69 4.72
C MET A 187 17.58 11.44 3.39
N LEU A 188 17.19 12.72 3.44
CA LEU A 188 17.00 13.61 2.29
C LEU A 188 18.16 14.60 2.09
N ALA A 189 19.14 14.63 2.99
CA ALA A 189 20.30 15.52 2.88
C ALA A 189 21.11 15.27 1.60
N ASP A 190 21.54 16.34 0.92
CA ASP A 190 22.26 16.30 -0.35
C ASP A 190 23.45 15.33 -0.35
N ALA A 191 24.24 15.34 0.74
CA ALA A 191 25.40 14.45 0.87
C ALA A 191 25.01 12.97 0.94
N TYR A 192 23.89 12.65 1.60
CA TYR A 192 23.37 11.29 1.66
C TYR A 192 22.84 10.86 0.30
N ILE A 193 22.03 11.71 -0.34
CA ILE A 193 21.47 11.49 -1.68
C ILE A 193 22.59 11.29 -2.72
N ALA A 194 23.61 12.14 -2.72
CA ALA A 194 24.77 12.00 -3.62
C ALA A 194 25.51 10.66 -3.41
N ARG A 195 25.64 10.21 -2.15
CA ARG A 195 26.22 8.89 -1.85
C ARG A 195 25.36 7.75 -2.39
N ARG A 196 24.04 7.83 -2.25
CA ARG A 196 23.12 6.80 -2.79
C ARG A 196 23.14 6.81 -4.31
N ARG A 197 23.16 7.98 -4.94
CA ARG A 197 23.33 8.14 -6.40
C ARG A 197 24.59 7.45 -6.91
N GLY A 198 25.72 7.61 -6.21
CA GLY A 198 26.98 6.93 -6.55
C GLY A 198 26.97 5.40 -6.41
N ALA A 199 25.91 4.81 -5.83
CA ALA A 199 25.74 3.36 -5.76
C ALA A 199 25.02 2.76 -6.97
N ILE A 200 24.45 3.60 -7.86
CA ILE A 200 23.84 3.15 -9.12
C ILE A 200 24.97 2.79 -10.10
N GLY A 201 25.04 1.51 -10.47
CA GLY A 201 25.95 1.00 -11.50
C GLY A 201 25.27 0.83 -12.85
N GLU A 202 25.95 0.20 -13.81
CA GLU A 202 25.37 -0.15 -15.13
C GLU A 202 24.47 -1.39 -15.10
N GLU A 203 24.69 -2.26 -14.12
CA GLU A 203 23.95 -3.51 -13.90
C GLU A 203 22.99 -3.38 -12.73
N ALA A 204 21.91 -4.17 -12.75
CA ALA A 204 20.88 -4.17 -11.73
C ALA A 204 21.44 -4.58 -10.36
N SER A 205 21.24 -3.72 -9.37
CA SER A 205 21.51 -4.05 -7.97
C SER A 205 20.49 -5.04 -7.43
N ASP A 206 20.89 -5.71 -6.35
CA ASP A 206 20.05 -6.62 -5.55
C ASP A 206 19.93 -6.07 -4.11
N PRO A 207 19.08 -5.04 -3.89
CA PRO A 207 18.91 -4.47 -2.56
C PRO A 207 18.18 -5.46 -1.67
N VAL A 208 18.70 -5.69 -0.47
CA VAL A 208 18.00 -6.43 0.58
C VAL A 208 16.89 -5.53 1.11
N ALA A 209 15.68 -5.81 0.66
CA ALA A 209 14.46 -5.15 1.12
C ALA A 209 13.42 -6.22 1.47
N GLY A 210 12.59 -5.94 2.47
CA GLY A 210 11.47 -6.81 2.82
C GLY A 210 10.52 -7.03 1.64
N MET A 211 9.85 -8.18 1.62
CA MET A 211 8.87 -8.52 0.57
C MET A 211 7.69 -7.53 0.59
N PRO A 212 7.38 -6.84 -0.53
CA PRO A 212 6.23 -5.95 -0.62
C PRO A 212 4.91 -6.72 -0.51
N GLY A 213 4.04 -6.30 0.41
CA GLY A 213 2.67 -6.81 0.49
C GLY A 213 1.77 -6.27 -0.62
N THR A 214 0.64 -6.93 -0.87
CA THR A 214 -0.43 -6.39 -1.73
C THR A 214 -1.43 -5.60 -0.88
N GLY A 215 -2.00 -4.53 -1.44
CA GLY A 215 -3.05 -3.74 -0.80
C GLY A 215 -3.81 -2.90 -1.81
N ASP A 216 -5.08 -2.63 -1.51
CA ASP A 216 -5.95 -1.77 -2.32
C ASP A 216 -6.28 -0.50 -1.53
N THR A 217 -6.58 0.60 -2.19
CA THR A 217 -6.71 1.93 -1.55
C THR A 217 -7.81 2.71 -2.26
N VAL A 218 -8.14 3.92 -1.82
CA VAL A 218 -8.83 4.92 -2.64
C VAL A 218 -8.10 6.25 -2.48
N TYR A 219 -7.76 6.88 -3.61
CA TYR A 219 -7.16 8.20 -3.71
C TYR A 219 -8.18 9.16 -4.35
N LEU A 220 -8.16 10.41 -3.89
CA LEU A 220 -9.02 11.48 -4.37
C LEU A 220 -8.22 12.78 -4.43
N ALA A 221 -8.45 13.53 -5.50
CA ALA A 221 -7.96 14.89 -5.66
C ALA A 221 -9.15 15.84 -5.82
N ALA A 222 -9.09 17.01 -5.19
CA ALA A 222 -10.07 18.09 -5.36
C ALA A 222 -9.36 19.44 -5.44
N ALA A 223 -9.94 20.36 -6.21
CA ALA A 223 -9.46 21.73 -6.34
C ALA A 223 -10.63 22.67 -6.63
N ASP A 224 -10.56 23.91 -6.17
CA ASP A 224 -11.57 24.95 -6.43
C ASP A 224 -10.99 26.22 -7.06
N GLY A 225 -11.89 27.13 -7.47
CA GLY A 225 -11.52 28.41 -8.08
C GLY A 225 -10.94 29.44 -7.11
N GLU A 226 -11.06 29.22 -5.78
CA GLU A 226 -10.44 30.06 -4.75
C GLU A 226 -8.98 29.66 -4.50
N GLY A 227 -8.54 28.54 -5.08
CA GLY A 227 -7.17 28.03 -5.01
C GLY A 227 -6.95 26.99 -3.91
N MET A 228 -8.01 26.51 -3.24
CA MET A 228 -7.90 25.37 -2.34
C MET A 228 -7.68 24.10 -3.16
N MET A 229 -6.73 23.27 -2.74
CA MET A 229 -6.40 22.01 -3.39
C MET A 229 -6.12 20.94 -2.34
N VAL A 230 -6.68 19.75 -2.53
CA VAL A 230 -6.63 18.66 -1.56
C VAL A 230 -6.14 17.38 -2.25
N SER A 231 -5.13 16.77 -1.64
CA SER A 231 -4.66 15.41 -1.95
C SER A 231 -5.10 14.50 -0.80
N PHE A 232 -6.06 13.61 -1.04
CA PHE A 232 -6.70 12.80 0.00
C PHE A 232 -6.65 11.32 -0.34
N ILE A 233 -6.40 10.48 0.67
CA ILE A 233 -6.24 9.04 0.47
C ILE A 233 -6.58 8.27 1.75
N GLN A 234 -7.35 7.19 1.61
CA GLN A 234 -7.74 6.32 2.73
C GLN A 234 -7.80 4.85 2.30
N SER A 235 -7.59 3.91 3.23
CA SER A 235 -7.57 2.49 2.92
C SER A 235 -7.74 1.62 4.15
N ASN A 236 -8.40 0.47 3.95
CA ASN A 236 -8.43 -0.63 4.92
C ASN A 236 -7.18 -1.52 4.91
N TYR A 237 -6.12 -1.10 4.20
CA TYR A 237 -4.91 -1.82 3.81
C TYR A 237 -5.16 -2.90 2.74
N GLN A 238 -5.62 -4.09 3.11
CA GLN A 238 -5.80 -5.19 2.16
C GLN A 238 -7.28 -5.36 1.79
N GLY A 239 -7.75 -4.71 0.73
CA GLY A 239 -9.13 -4.85 0.25
C GLY A 239 -10.17 -4.52 1.32
N PHE A 240 -10.98 -5.50 1.72
CA PHE A 240 -11.95 -5.38 2.84
C PHE A 240 -11.30 -5.26 4.24
N GLY A 241 -9.98 -5.23 4.33
CA GLY A 241 -9.21 -5.11 5.56
C GLY A 241 -9.11 -6.43 6.30
N SER A 242 -9.48 -6.44 7.57
CA SER A 242 -9.44 -7.64 8.41
C SER A 242 -10.52 -8.68 8.04
N GLY A 243 -11.49 -8.31 7.21
CA GLY A 243 -12.70 -9.11 6.96
C GLY A 243 -13.69 -9.08 8.12
N LEU A 244 -13.41 -8.34 9.19
CA LEU A 244 -14.29 -8.16 10.34
C LEU A 244 -15.18 -6.93 10.14
N LEU A 245 -16.49 -7.14 10.31
CA LEU A 245 -17.51 -6.11 10.22
C LEU A 245 -18.20 -5.95 11.58
N VAL A 246 -18.15 -4.76 12.17
CA VAL A 246 -18.83 -4.49 13.44
C VAL A 246 -20.34 -4.68 13.23
N PRO A 247 -21.00 -5.54 14.02
CA PRO A 247 -22.39 -5.92 13.78
C PRO A 247 -23.36 -4.74 13.69
N GLY A 248 -24.17 -4.71 12.62
CA GLY A 248 -25.24 -3.71 12.45
C GLY A 248 -24.78 -2.32 12.02
N THR A 249 -23.48 -2.02 12.01
CA THR A 249 -22.96 -0.67 11.73
C THR A 249 -22.41 -0.51 10.32
N GLY A 250 -22.04 -1.61 9.64
CA GLY A 250 -21.31 -1.52 8.37
C GLY A 250 -19.83 -1.11 8.52
N ILE A 251 -19.31 -0.92 9.74
CA ILE A 251 -17.91 -0.55 9.95
C ILE A 251 -17.01 -1.76 9.70
N ALA A 252 -16.29 -1.77 8.57
CA ALA A 252 -15.28 -2.77 8.25
C ALA A 252 -13.94 -2.38 8.86
N LEU A 253 -13.39 -3.23 9.73
CA LEU A 253 -12.14 -2.95 10.43
C LEU A 253 -10.93 -3.19 9.52
N HIS A 254 -10.06 -2.19 9.39
CA HIS A 254 -8.82 -2.31 8.62
C HIS A 254 -7.86 -3.36 9.21
N ASN A 255 -6.93 -3.86 8.41
CA ASN A 255 -5.83 -4.71 8.91
C ASN A 255 -4.45 -4.03 8.85
N ARG A 256 -4.42 -2.70 9.01
CA ARG A 256 -3.19 -1.89 8.95
C ARG A 256 -2.07 -2.33 9.91
N GLY A 257 -2.40 -2.99 11.01
CA GLY A 257 -1.42 -3.59 11.93
C GLY A 257 -0.46 -4.60 11.28
N CYS A 258 -0.82 -5.18 10.12
CA CYS A 258 0.09 -5.98 9.30
C CYS A 258 1.31 -5.21 8.78
N GLY A 259 1.30 -3.88 8.88
CA GLY A 259 2.44 -3.04 8.56
C GLY A 259 3.58 -3.09 9.59
N PHE A 260 3.38 -3.63 10.80
CA PHE A 260 4.44 -3.75 11.80
C PHE A 260 5.50 -4.81 11.45
N SER A 261 6.73 -4.56 11.87
CA SER A 261 7.77 -5.59 11.98
C SER A 261 7.64 -6.36 13.30
N LEU A 262 7.97 -7.65 13.27
CA LEU A 262 8.14 -8.48 14.47
C LEU A 262 9.62 -8.67 14.84
N GLU A 263 10.53 -8.02 14.11
CA GLU A 263 11.94 -8.01 14.42
C GLU A 263 12.22 -7.06 15.59
N ARG A 264 12.87 -7.60 16.63
CA ARG A 264 13.25 -6.84 17.81
C ARG A 264 14.25 -5.75 17.45
N GLY A 265 14.00 -4.52 17.90
CA GLY A 265 14.87 -3.37 17.67
C GLY A 265 14.65 -2.69 16.33
N HIS A 266 13.76 -3.22 15.47
CA HIS A 266 13.40 -2.55 14.22
C HIS A 266 12.64 -1.24 14.53
N PRO A 267 12.88 -0.12 13.82
CA PRO A 267 12.16 1.15 14.05
C PRO A 267 10.64 1.00 13.94
N ASN A 268 10.17 0.01 13.19
CA ASN A 268 8.76 -0.35 13.03
C ASN A 268 8.35 -1.63 13.80
N GLU A 269 9.06 -2.00 14.87
CA GLU A 269 8.66 -3.10 15.78
C GLU A 269 7.26 -2.81 16.37
N LEU A 270 6.41 -3.85 16.46
CA LEU A 270 5.10 -3.80 17.09
C LEU A 270 5.18 -3.34 18.55
N ALA A 271 4.47 -2.26 18.90
CA ALA A 271 4.36 -1.77 20.27
C ALA A 271 2.96 -1.17 20.54
N PRO A 272 2.48 -1.17 21.80
CA PRO A 272 1.22 -0.52 22.18
C PRO A 272 1.23 0.98 21.86
N GLY A 273 0.11 1.51 21.36
CA GLY A 273 -0.05 2.94 21.05
C GLY A 273 0.80 3.47 19.88
N LYS A 274 1.63 2.63 19.26
CA LYS A 274 2.45 2.99 18.10
C LYS A 274 1.64 2.87 16.81
N ARG A 275 1.92 3.70 15.79
CA ARG A 275 1.34 3.53 14.46
C ARG A 275 2.28 2.70 13.57
N PRO A 276 1.78 1.68 12.84
CA PRO A 276 2.60 0.86 11.95
C PRO A 276 3.01 1.62 10.69
N TYR A 277 4.14 1.23 10.09
CA TYR A 277 4.55 1.68 8.76
C TYR A 277 3.36 1.73 7.80
N HIS A 278 3.20 2.89 7.17
CA HIS A 278 1.99 3.22 6.44
C HIS A 278 2.26 3.32 4.94
N THR A 279 1.51 2.57 4.15
CA THR A 279 1.68 2.58 2.68
C THR A 279 0.98 3.75 2.01
N ILE A 280 0.06 4.42 2.70
CA ILE A 280 -0.73 5.49 2.11
C ILE A 280 0.08 6.79 2.09
N MET A 281 0.18 7.42 0.92
CA MET A 281 0.88 8.68 0.72
C MET A 281 0.11 9.58 -0.27
N PRO A 282 -0.50 10.70 0.17
CA PRO A 282 -0.99 11.73 -0.74
C PRO A 282 0.16 12.63 -1.19
N GLY A 283 0.36 12.75 -2.51
CA GLY A 283 1.39 13.60 -3.09
C GLY A 283 0.84 14.99 -3.41
N PHE A 284 1.70 16.00 -3.33
CA PHE A 284 1.37 17.35 -3.79
C PHE A 284 2.57 17.97 -4.50
N LEU A 285 2.32 18.58 -5.66
CA LEU A 285 3.35 19.22 -6.47
C LEU A 285 3.26 20.74 -6.28
N GLY A 286 4.39 21.37 -6.00
CA GLY A 286 4.57 22.81 -6.00
C GLY A 286 5.69 23.23 -6.96
N ARG A 287 5.75 24.51 -7.25
CA ARG A 287 6.92 25.16 -7.85
C ARG A 287 7.92 25.47 -6.73
N ALA A 288 9.21 25.50 -7.07
CA ALA A 288 10.25 25.80 -6.07
C ALA A 288 10.14 27.23 -5.49
N ASP A 289 9.44 28.14 -6.18
CA ASP A 289 9.12 29.50 -5.71
C ASP A 289 7.90 29.57 -4.77
N GLY A 290 7.26 28.43 -4.50
CA GLY A 290 6.13 28.30 -3.57
C GLY A 290 4.75 28.31 -4.22
N GLU A 291 4.63 28.50 -5.54
CA GLU A 291 3.33 28.41 -6.22
C GLU A 291 2.81 26.96 -6.24
N PRO A 292 1.55 26.71 -5.85
CA PRO A 292 1.03 25.35 -5.82
C PRO A 292 0.66 24.88 -7.24
N VAL A 293 1.15 23.72 -7.65
CA VAL A 293 0.80 23.08 -8.93
C VAL A 293 -0.41 22.19 -8.76
N GLY A 294 -0.45 21.34 -7.72
CA GLY A 294 -1.68 20.64 -7.34
C GLY A 294 -1.48 19.23 -6.77
N PRO A 295 -2.60 18.54 -6.50
CA PRO A 295 -2.61 17.21 -5.89
C PRO A 295 -2.40 16.10 -6.92
N PHE A 296 -1.67 15.06 -6.51
CA PHE A 296 -1.58 13.81 -7.24
C PHE A 296 -1.43 12.61 -6.30
N GLY A 297 -1.78 11.45 -6.82
CA GLY A 297 -1.51 10.20 -6.12
C GLY A 297 -1.69 9.02 -7.05
N VAL A 298 -0.97 7.94 -6.79
CA VAL A 298 -1.12 6.66 -7.47
C VAL A 298 -1.32 5.60 -6.40
N MET A 299 -2.49 4.97 -6.36
CA MET A 299 -2.86 3.95 -5.39
C MET A 299 -2.11 2.62 -5.62
N GLY A 300 -2.14 1.70 -4.64
CA GLY A 300 -1.63 0.33 -4.82
C GLY A 300 -0.50 -0.08 -3.86
N ALA A 301 -0.65 0.18 -2.56
CA ALA A 301 0.33 -0.20 -1.53
C ALA A 301 1.80 0.17 -1.90
N PHE A 302 2.68 -0.79 -2.13
CA PHE A 302 4.10 -0.50 -2.47
C PHE A 302 4.30 0.00 -3.91
N MET A 303 3.24 0.08 -4.73
CA MET A 303 3.27 0.83 -5.98
C MET A 303 3.29 2.35 -5.75
N GLN A 304 2.77 2.85 -4.61
CA GLN A 304 2.56 4.29 -4.43
C GLN A 304 3.85 5.12 -4.62
N PRO A 305 5.00 4.84 -3.95
CA PRO A 305 6.23 5.60 -4.17
C PRO A 305 6.73 5.56 -5.62
N GLN A 306 6.59 4.39 -6.26
CA GLN A 306 7.01 4.14 -7.64
C GLN A 306 6.17 4.94 -8.62
N GLY A 307 4.86 4.92 -8.41
CA GLY A 307 3.90 5.71 -9.18
C GLY A 307 4.11 7.20 -8.97
N HIS A 308 4.33 7.65 -7.74
CA HIS A 308 4.57 9.07 -7.43
C HIS A 308 5.82 9.59 -8.15
N MET A 309 6.94 8.88 -8.06
CA MET A 309 8.15 9.22 -8.82
C MET A 309 7.85 9.25 -10.32
N GLN A 310 7.21 8.22 -10.88
CA GLN A 310 6.85 8.18 -12.30
C GLN A 310 5.94 9.36 -12.71
N MET A 311 4.96 9.77 -11.89
CA MET A 311 4.08 10.92 -12.20
C MET A 311 4.85 12.24 -12.21
N VAL A 312 5.78 12.42 -11.26
CA VAL A 312 6.64 13.61 -11.20
C VAL A 312 7.55 13.66 -12.42
N LEU A 313 8.26 12.57 -12.77
CA LEU A 313 9.11 12.51 -13.96
C LEU A 313 8.31 12.78 -15.24
N ASN A 314 7.14 12.14 -15.38
CA ASN A 314 6.23 12.33 -16.51
C ASN A 314 5.81 13.79 -16.68
N THR A 315 5.54 14.48 -15.57
CA THR A 315 5.08 15.87 -15.59
C THR A 315 6.23 16.86 -15.80
N VAL A 316 7.32 16.68 -15.05
CA VAL A 316 8.42 17.64 -14.94
C VAL A 316 9.43 17.49 -16.07
N ASP A 317 9.88 16.27 -16.36
CA ASP A 317 10.94 16.02 -17.34
C ASP A 317 10.38 15.76 -18.72
N TYR A 318 9.36 14.89 -18.79
CA TYR A 318 8.74 14.48 -20.05
C TYR A 318 7.59 15.38 -20.49
N ARG A 319 7.21 16.38 -19.67
CA ARG A 319 6.23 17.43 -20.00
C ARG A 319 4.86 16.88 -20.43
N LEU A 320 4.48 15.73 -19.90
CA LEU A 320 3.17 15.14 -20.16
C LEU A 320 2.08 15.90 -19.39
N HIS A 321 0.93 16.08 -20.02
CA HIS A 321 -0.27 16.57 -19.36
C HIS A 321 -0.85 15.50 -18.40
N PRO A 322 -1.73 15.84 -17.43
CA PRO A 322 -2.21 14.92 -16.40
C PRO A 322 -2.64 13.54 -16.92
N GLN A 323 -3.50 13.52 -17.94
CA GLN A 323 -4.00 12.27 -18.51
C GLN A 323 -2.90 11.45 -19.18
N ALA A 324 -2.03 12.06 -20.00
CA ALA A 324 -0.92 11.34 -20.62
C ALA A 324 0.09 10.81 -19.59
N ALA A 325 0.31 11.53 -18.49
CA ALA A 325 1.15 11.06 -17.40
C ALA A 325 0.56 9.79 -16.76
N LEU A 326 -0.76 9.71 -16.59
CA LEU A 326 -1.47 8.55 -16.05
C LEU A 326 -1.50 7.37 -17.03
N ASP A 327 -1.72 7.64 -18.32
CA ASP A 327 -1.84 6.63 -19.37
C ASP A 327 -0.50 5.95 -19.70
N ALA A 328 0.62 6.61 -19.40
CA ALA A 328 1.95 6.12 -19.74
C ALA A 328 2.23 4.72 -19.15
N PRO A 329 2.94 3.82 -19.89
CA PRO A 329 3.28 2.48 -19.41
C PRO A 329 4.10 2.51 -18.12
N ARG A 330 3.70 1.74 -17.11
CA ARG A 330 4.32 1.70 -15.78
C ARG A 330 5.21 0.48 -15.60
N TRP A 331 6.12 0.64 -14.65
CA TRP A 331 6.89 -0.46 -14.07
C TRP A 331 6.72 -0.44 -12.55
N ARG A 332 6.94 -1.61 -11.93
CA ARG A 332 7.03 -1.76 -10.48
C ARG A 332 8.10 -2.76 -10.10
N TRP A 333 8.99 -2.37 -9.23
CA TRP A 333 9.89 -3.26 -8.53
C TRP A 333 9.14 -4.03 -7.43
N THR A 334 9.46 -5.32 -7.27
CA THR A 334 8.77 -6.23 -6.35
C THR A 334 9.70 -6.93 -5.36
N GLY A 335 10.98 -6.55 -5.32
CA GLY A 335 11.99 -7.13 -4.42
C GLY A 335 13.22 -7.62 -5.19
N GLY A 336 14.39 -7.49 -4.57
CA GLY A 336 15.68 -7.87 -5.15
C GLY A 336 15.89 -7.27 -6.55
N ARG A 337 16.10 -8.11 -7.56
CA ARG A 337 16.20 -7.69 -8.98
C ARG A 337 14.87 -7.73 -9.74
N SER A 338 13.79 -8.19 -9.12
CA SER A 338 12.51 -8.42 -9.79
C SER A 338 11.75 -7.12 -10.07
N VAL A 339 11.36 -6.95 -11.33
CA VAL A 339 10.58 -5.81 -11.80
C VAL A 339 9.46 -6.33 -12.71
N GLN A 340 8.25 -5.88 -12.45
CA GLN A 340 7.10 -6.08 -13.34
C GLN A 340 6.92 -4.86 -14.23
N VAL A 341 6.51 -5.09 -15.47
CA VAL A 341 6.15 -4.04 -16.42
C VAL A 341 4.80 -4.34 -17.05
N GLU A 342 4.11 -3.29 -17.49
CA GLU A 342 2.84 -3.42 -18.20
C GLU A 342 3.01 -3.99 -19.60
N GLN A 343 1.91 -4.50 -20.17
CA GLN A 343 1.91 -5.07 -21.52
C GLN A 343 2.24 -4.04 -22.60
N SER A 344 1.94 -2.77 -22.33
CA SER A 344 2.24 -1.64 -23.21
C SER A 344 3.72 -1.22 -23.19
N MET A 345 4.54 -1.80 -22.31
CA MET A 345 5.98 -1.50 -22.25
C MET A 345 6.67 -1.99 -23.54
N PRO A 346 7.46 -1.15 -24.24
CA PRO A 346 8.12 -1.56 -25.47
C PRO A 346 9.05 -2.76 -25.29
N ALA A 347 8.94 -3.75 -26.18
CA ALA A 347 9.71 -4.99 -26.07
C ALA A 347 11.24 -4.79 -26.09
N HIS A 348 11.73 -3.74 -26.77
CA HIS A 348 13.16 -3.43 -26.81
C HIS A 348 13.69 -2.96 -25.44
N VAL A 349 12.90 -2.18 -24.70
CA VAL A 349 13.20 -1.77 -23.32
C VAL A 349 13.28 -2.99 -22.41
N VAL A 350 12.29 -3.89 -22.49
CA VAL A 350 12.27 -5.13 -21.70
C VAL A 350 13.55 -5.95 -21.93
N LYS A 351 13.94 -6.11 -23.20
CA LYS A 351 15.17 -6.85 -23.56
C LYS A 351 16.42 -6.16 -23.00
N SER A 352 16.49 -4.84 -23.03
CA SER A 352 17.63 -4.10 -22.52
C SER A 352 17.73 -4.17 -20.99
N LEU A 353 16.62 -4.05 -20.28
CA LEU A 353 16.58 -4.21 -18.82
C LEU A 353 17.00 -5.62 -18.37
N LEU A 354 16.55 -6.66 -19.08
CA LEU A 354 17.02 -8.04 -18.87
C LEU A 354 18.53 -8.16 -19.10
N ALA A 355 19.07 -7.53 -20.15
CA ALA A 355 20.51 -7.55 -20.43
C ALA A 355 21.35 -6.82 -19.37
N ARG A 356 20.75 -5.84 -18.68
CA ARG A 356 21.34 -5.17 -17.50
C ARG A 356 21.17 -5.96 -16.21
N GLY A 357 20.57 -7.16 -16.24
CA GLY A 357 20.45 -8.05 -15.09
C GLY A 357 19.20 -7.85 -14.22
N HIS A 358 18.22 -7.06 -14.67
CA HIS A 358 16.91 -7.00 -14.01
C HIS A 358 16.11 -8.27 -14.30
N ASP A 359 15.41 -8.81 -13.31
CA ASP A 359 14.49 -9.94 -13.49
C ASP A 359 13.12 -9.40 -13.92
N ILE A 360 12.96 -9.15 -15.22
CA ILE A 360 11.75 -8.54 -15.77
C ILE A 360 10.65 -9.58 -16.00
N SER A 361 9.42 -9.27 -15.58
CA SER A 361 8.21 -9.98 -15.97
C SER A 361 7.16 -9.02 -16.53
N VAL A 362 6.52 -9.41 -17.64
CA VAL A 362 5.38 -8.66 -18.19
C VAL A 362 4.12 -9.17 -17.51
N ALA A 363 3.34 -8.27 -16.93
CA ALA A 363 2.13 -8.64 -16.21
C ALA A 363 1.02 -9.16 -17.13
N ALA A 364 0.19 -10.04 -16.58
CA ALA A 364 -0.97 -10.59 -17.30
C ALA A 364 -2.11 -9.57 -17.43
N ASP A 365 -2.18 -8.61 -16.51
CA ASP A 365 -3.12 -7.49 -16.49
C ASP A 365 -2.46 -6.26 -15.84
N ASP A 366 -3.11 -5.11 -15.95
CA ASP A 366 -2.59 -3.83 -15.47
C ASP A 366 -3.06 -3.49 -14.03
N THR A 367 -3.79 -4.38 -13.36
CA THR A 367 -4.40 -4.10 -12.05
C THR A 367 -3.34 -3.90 -10.96
N GLY A 368 -2.15 -4.45 -11.16
CA GLY A 368 -1.01 -4.35 -10.25
C GLY A 368 -0.23 -3.04 -10.31
N PHE A 369 -0.51 -2.14 -11.27
CA PHE A 369 0.28 -0.91 -11.51
C PHE A 369 -0.37 0.36 -10.96
N GLY A 370 -1.34 0.17 -10.06
CA GLY A 370 -1.94 1.26 -9.32
C GLY A 370 -2.99 2.04 -10.09
N ARG A 371 -3.61 2.99 -9.39
CA ARG A 371 -4.69 3.83 -9.93
C ARG A 371 -4.43 5.28 -9.55
N GLY A 372 -4.24 6.15 -10.53
CA GLY A 372 -3.90 7.55 -10.26
C GLY A 372 -5.00 8.57 -10.54
N GLN A 373 -4.96 9.68 -9.81
CA GLN A 373 -5.73 10.89 -10.10
C GLN A 373 -4.79 12.10 -10.00
N ILE A 374 -4.96 13.07 -10.88
CA ILE A 374 -4.11 14.26 -10.94
C ILE A 374 -4.98 15.48 -11.23
N ILE A 375 -4.74 16.59 -10.52
CA ILE A 375 -5.24 17.92 -10.89
C ILE A 375 -4.08 18.89 -10.88
N TRP A 376 -3.73 19.47 -12.04
CA TRP A 376 -2.76 20.55 -12.14
C TRP A 376 -3.44 21.89 -12.37
N ARG A 377 -2.99 22.90 -11.65
CA ARG A 377 -3.30 24.31 -11.86
C ARG A 377 -2.20 24.93 -12.70
N ASN A 378 -2.57 25.56 -13.82
CA ASN A 378 -1.62 26.30 -14.64
C ASN A 378 -1.42 27.75 -14.13
N HIS A 379 -0.49 28.48 -14.73
CA HIS A 379 -0.19 29.88 -14.39
C HIS A 379 -1.37 30.86 -14.58
N ASP A 380 -2.35 30.52 -15.41
CA ASP A 380 -3.59 31.29 -15.59
C ASP A 380 -4.65 30.93 -14.53
N GLY A 381 -4.36 30.00 -13.63
CA GLY A 381 -5.28 29.47 -12.62
C GLY A 381 -6.27 28.41 -13.14
N VAL A 382 -6.14 27.96 -14.39
CA VAL A 382 -6.99 26.92 -14.99
C VAL A 382 -6.60 25.55 -14.44
N LEU A 383 -7.61 24.77 -14.06
CA LEU A 383 -7.47 23.40 -13.56
C LEU A 383 -7.55 22.39 -14.70
N VAL A 384 -6.57 21.49 -14.77
CA VAL A 384 -6.49 20.39 -15.74
C VAL A 384 -6.41 19.08 -14.98
N GLY A 385 -7.41 18.21 -15.16
CA GLY A 385 -7.47 16.92 -14.47
C GLY A 385 -7.14 15.73 -15.37
N GLY A 386 -6.69 14.64 -14.77
CA GLY A 386 -6.58 13.32 -15.39
C GLY A 386 -7.09 12.22 -14.44
N SER A 387 -7.71 11.18 -15.00
CA SER A 387 -8.23 10.02 -14.26
C SER A 387 -7.65 8.72 -14.79
N GLU A 388 -7.41 7.77 -13.90
CA GLU A 388 -6.91 6.44 -14.24
C GLU A 388 -7.78 5.74 -15.29
N THR A 389 -7.13 5.15 -16.30
CA THR A 389 -7.80 4.36 -17.36
C THR A 389 -7.89 2.87 -17.04
N ARG A 390 -7.07 2.38 -16.10
CA ARG A 390 -7.04 0.98 -15.62
C ARG A 390 -8.19 0.61 -14.67
N ALA A 391 -9.04 1.56 -14.30
CA ALA A 391 -10.18 1.35 -13.42
C ALA A 391 -11.28 2.37 -13.71
N ASP A 392 -12.50 2.09 -13.23
CA ASP A 392 -13.56 3.09 -13.24
C ASP A 392 -13.14 4.30 -12.38
N GLY A 393 -13.26 5.50 -12.95
CA GLY A 393 -12.83 6.75 -12.34
C GLY A 393 -13.39 7.94 -13.12
N GLN A 394 -13.31 9.13 -12.53
CA GLN A 394 -13.81 10.34 -13.17
C GLN A 394 -13.04 11.58 -12.74
N VAL A 395 -12.81 12.48 -13.70
CA VAL A 395 -12.57 13.91 -13.46
C VAL A 395 -13.86 14.63 -13.83
N ALA A 396 -14.36 15.47 -12.94
CA ALA A 396 -15.56 16.27 -13.14
C ALA A 396 -15.27 17.73 -12.81
N ALA A 397 -15.81 18.65 -13.60
CA ALA A 397 -15.74 20.08 -13.37
C ALA A 397 -17.09 20.59 -12.84
N PHE A 398 -17.05 21.66 -12.06
CA PHE A 398 -18.22 22.35 -11.50
C PHE A 398 -18.18 23.84 -11.84
#